data_AF-A0A517WFR7-F1
#
_entry.id   AF-A0A517WFR7-F1
#
_cell.length_a   1.000
_cell.length_b   1.000
_cell.length_c   1.000
_cell.angle_alpha   90.00
_cell.angle_beta   90.00
_cell.angle_gamma   90.00
#
_symmetry.space_group_name_H-M   'P 1'
#
loop_
_entity.id
_entity.type
_entity.pdbx_description
1 polymer ?
#
loop_
_entity_poly.entity_id
_entity_poly.type
_entity_poly.pdbx_seq_one_letter_code
_entity_poly.pdbx_strand_id
1 'polypeptide(L)'
;MTDRPVEIQDISPISKIERVIRPPKTFRTEGITNLIFFSVIFSGFGYAMWLSAPPDRGVYAWLLAGVFWLLMAFISIWSILIWKYVAVTFHQGYLSLRSIYSRRELKLSEIKVVHWSLFSHGQIKVKNDTTSGRINLYYFSNKDRLWLIQYFRDRYPHQIQENWPLFCLKIALPLRNKLSDKPCKPHPDDVLHTRQDWDRLLVRMTLIAAIIGILSAWYFSRPGFLLFPLVSIACWFFRFSTPREGEYVPSVSADRDFINTWKFLLWWSLAWLAIWIPFWLDLLSAPFSPGFGSTIAAFWTAGLYGRVILMYRRESQKDLEKTTEAVKEWESGSAKLLPHDHEGATR
;
A
#
# COMPACT_ATOMS: atom_id res chain seq x y z
N MET A 1 -41.91 -19.25 20.92
CA MET A 1 -40.57 -18.69 21.11
C MET A 1 -40.48 -17.45 20.24
N THR A 2 -40.71 -16.29 20.84
CA THR A 2 -40.71 -14.98 20.20
C THR A 2 -39.33 -14.36 20.43
N ASP A 3 -38.49 -14.34 19.40
CA ASP A 3 -37.24 -13.60 19.40
C ASP A 3 -37.54 -12.11 19.62
N ARG A 4 -37.15 -11.59 20.79
CA ARG A 4 -37.14 -10.15 21.02
C ARG A 4 -36.01 -9.55 20.17
N PRO A 5 -36.26 -8.50 19.39
CA PRO A 5 -35.18 -7.75 18.77
C PRO A 5 -34.29 -7.19 19.87
N VAL A 6 -32.98 -7.39 19.73
CA VAL A 6 -31.96 -6.81 20.62
C VAL A 6 -32.16 -5.30 20.62
N GLU A 7 -32.64 -4.78 21.74
CA GLU A 7 -32.82 -3.36 21.99
C GLU A 7 -31.43 -2.72 21.99
N ILE A 8 -31.12 -2.01 20.91
CA ILE A 8 -29.90 -1.22 20.80
C ILE A 8 -30.01 -0.16 21.91
N GLN A 9 -29.19 -0.29 22.96
CA GLN A 9 -29.10 0.69 24.02
C GLN A 9 -29.06 2.09 23.41
N ASP A 10 -30.04 2.92 23.80
CA ASP A 10 -30.12 4.30 23.38
C ASP A 10 -29.01 5.08 24.09
N ILE A 11 -27.81 5.08 23.49
CA ILE A 11 -26.64 5.82 24.01
C ILE A 11 -26.85 7.31 23.70
N SER A 12 -27.74 7.91 24.48
CA SER A 12 -28.15 9.32 24.48
C SER A 12 -26.98 10.35 24.49
N PRO A 13 -25.80 10.14 25.12
CA PRO A 13 -24.74 11.15 25.05
C PRO A 13 -23.98 11.20 23.71
N ILE A 14 -24.07 10.17 22.85
CA ILE A 14 -23.32 10.11 21.58
C ILE A 14 -24.02 10.85 20.43
N SER A 15 -25.28 11.24 20.61
CA SER A 15 -26.07 12.01 19.63
C SER A 15 -25.49 13.40 19.30
N LYS A 16 -24.52 13.90 20.07
CA LYS A 16 -23.92 15.23 19.95
C LYS A 16 -22.47 15.26 19.44
N ILE A 17 -21.93 14.17 18.88
CA ILE A 17 -20.56 14.21 18.35
C ILE A 17 -20.53 15.06 17.07
N GLU A 18 -19.96 16.25 17.19
CA GLU A 18 -19.59 17.11 16.06
C GLU A 18 -18.09 17.00 15.82
N ARG A 19 -17.72 16.30 14.74
CA ARG A 19 -16.31 16.15 14.36
C ARG A 19 -16.15 16.15 12.86
N VAL A 20 -15.20 16.93 12.36
CA VAL A 20 -14.83 17.00 10.95
C VAL A 20 -13.41 16.47 10.81
N ILE A 21 -13.26 15.35 10.11
CA ILE A 21 -11.98 14.72 9.85
C ILE A 21 -11.61 14.95 8.39
N ARG A 22 -10.42 15.50 8.16
CA ARG A 22 -9.89 15.81 6.82
C ARG A 22 -8.49 15.23 6.63
N PRO A 23 -8.09 14.95 5.39
CA PRO A 23 -6.72 14.53 5.10
C PRO A 23 -5.68 15.55 5.55
N PRO A 24 -4.49 15.11 6.00
CA PRO A 24 -3.42 16.01 6.39
C PRO A 24 -2.91 16.82 5.19
N LYS A 25 -2.35 18.00 5.47
CA LYS A 25 -1.77 18.89 4.44
C LYS A 25 -0.64 18.23 3.63
N THR A 26 -0.03 17.17 4.15
CA THR A 26 1.03 16.40 3.47
C THR A 26 0.58 15.88 2.11
N PHE A 27 -0.66 15.41 1.95
CA PHE A 27 -1.19 14.98 0.64
C PHE A 27 -1.11 16.07 -0.43
N ARG A 28 -1.37 17.33 -0.05
CA ARG A 28 -1.27 18.47 -0.96
C ARG A 28 0.20 18.78 -1.26
N THR A 29 1.04 18.90 -0.23
CA THR A 29 2.44 19.30 -0.43
C THR A 29 3.20 18.25 -1.23
N GLU A 30 3.07 16.97 -0.87
CA GLU A 30 3.67 15.86 -1.61
C GLU A 30 3.12 15.76 -3.04
N GLY A 31 1.81 15.92 -3.22
CA GLY A 31 1.19 15.94 -4.54
C GLY A 31 1.74 17.07 -5.43
N ILE A 32 1.88 18.28 -4.91
CA ILE A 32 2.45 19.42 -5.66
C ILE A 32 3.93 19.19 -5.97
N THR A 33 4.73 18.76 -4.99
CA THR A 33 6.16 18.50 -5.17
C THR A 33 6.39 17.38 -6.19
N ASN A 34 5.66 16.28 -6.09
CA ASN A 34 5.76 15.16 -7.03
C ASN A 34 5.32 15.58 -8.44
N LEU A 35 4.25 16.38 -8.56
CA LEU A 35 3.79 16.86 -9.86
C LEU A 35 4.88 17.69 -10.56
N ILE A 36 5.47 18.67 -9.86
CA ILE A 36 6.57 19.49 -10.40
C ILE A 36 7.74 18.60 -10.81
N PHE A 37 8.15 17.70 -9.93
CA PHE A 37 9.28 16.81 -10.17
C PHE A 37 9.08 15.91 -11.41
N PHE A 38 7.95 15.21 -11.50
CA PHE A 38 7.67 14.31 -12.60
C PHE A 38 7.41 15.05 -13.91
N SER A 39 6.89 16.28 -13.88
CA SER A 39 6.83 17.14 -15.06
C SER A 39 8.22 17.49 -15.59
N VAL A 40 9.17 17.85 -14.72
CA VAL A 40 10.56 18.15 -15.13
C VAL A 40 11.22 16.91 -15.73
N ILE A 41 11.06 15.74 -15.10
CA ILE A 41 11.62 14.49 -15.63
C ILE A 41 10.97 14.12 -16.97
N PHE A 42 9.64 14.23 -17.08
CA PHE A 42 8.93 13.96 -18.32
C PHE A 42 9.49 14.78 -19.47
N SER A 43 9.64 16.10 -19.27
CA SER A 43 10.18 16.99 -20.28
C SER A 43 11.64 16.66 -20.64
N GLY A 44 12.50 16.44 -19.65
CA GLY A 44 13.92 16.12 -19.88
C GLY A 44 14.11 14.76 -20.57
N PHE A 45 13.42 13.73 -20.10
CA PHE A 45 13.51 12.38 -20.64
C PHE A 45 12.86 12.28 -22.02
N GLY A 46 11.70 12.94 -22.22
CA GLY A 46 11.04 13.05 -23.52
C GLY A 46 11.92 13.75 -24.55
N TYR A 47 12.62 14.84 -24.16
CA TYR A 47 13.57 15.53 -25.02
C TYR A 47 14.79 14.66 -25.36
N ALA A 48 15.39 13.98 -24.38
CA ALA A 48 16.53 13.09 -24.62
C ALA A 48 16.19 11.90 -25.53
N MET A 49 15.01 11.31 -25.33
CA MET A 49 14.50 10.24 -26.18
C MET A 49 14.21 10.73 -27.60
N TRP A 50 13.67 11.95 -27.75
CA TRP A 50 13.46 12.56 -29.07
C TRP A 50 14.77 12.71 -29.84
N LEU A 51 15.84 13.21 -29.21
CA LEU A 51 17.16 13.34 -29.84
C LEU A 51 17.80 11.99 -30.21
N SER A 52 17.47 10.93 -29.47
CA SER A 52 18.09 9.62 -29.62
C SER A 52 17.31 8.67 -30.53
N ALA A 53 16.03 8.95 -30.79
CA ALA A 53 15.17 8.10 -31.58
C ALA A 53 15.38 8.36 -33.08
N PRO A 54 15.40 7.30 -33.92
CA PRO A 54 15.27 7.45 -35.36
C PRO A 54 14.03 8.28 -35.74
N PRO A 55 14.06 9.08 -36.81
CA PRO A 55 12.95 9.98 -37.18
C PRO A 55 11.61 9.27 -37.34
N ASP A 56 11.63 8.01 -37.79
CA ASP A 56 10.47 7.13 -37.97
C ASP A 56 9.88 6.60 -36.64
N ARG A 57 10.64 6.67 -35.53
CA ARG A 57 10.27 6.06 -34.23
C ARG A 57 10.15 7.05 -33.07
N GLY A 58 10.44 8.33 -33.28
CA GLY A 58 10.36 9.37 -32.25
C GLY A 58 9.01 9.43 -31.55
N VAL A 59 7.92 9.19 -32.30
CA VAL A 59 6.55 9.18 -31.75
C VAL A 59 6.34 8.05 -30.74
N TYR A 60 6.83 6.83 -31.01
CA TYR A 60 6.68 5.69 -30.10
C TYR A 60 7.46 5.87 -28.81
N ALA A 61 8.66 6.47 -28.89
CA ALA A 61 9.47 6.80 -27.72
C ALA A 61 8.75 7.83 -26.83
N TRP A 62 8.16 8.86 -27.44
CA TRP A 62 7.35 9.85 -26.72
C TRP A 62 6.10 9.26 -26.08
N LEU A 63 5.41 8.34 -26.76
CA LEU A 63 4.25 7.65 -26.18
C LEU A 63 4.65 6.80 -24.99
N LEU A 64 5.76 6.05 -25.06
CA LEU A 64 6.22 5.20 -23.96
C LEU A 64 6.62 6.04 -22.73
N ALA A 65 7.42 7.10 -22.94
CA ALA A 65 7.78 8.04 -21.87
C ALA A 65 6.52 8.73 -21.32
N GLY A 66 5.63 9.18 -22.21
CA GLY A 66 4.35 9.79 -21.87
C GLY A 66 3.52 8.93 -20.93
N VAL A 67 3.27 7.67 -21.28
CA VAL A 67 2.46 6.77 -20.47
C VAL A 67 3.03 6.61 -19.06
N PHE A 68 4.34 6.40 -18.93
CA PHE A 68 4.96 6.18 -17.62
C PHE A 68 4.92 7.45 -16.75
N TRP A 69 5.33 8.60 -17.30
CA TRP A 69 5.43 9.83 -16.52
C TRP A 69 4.08 10.52 -16.30
N LEU A 70 3.14 10.43 -17.25
CA LEU A 70 1.78 10.94 -17.07
C LEU A 70 1.02 10.16 -16.00
N LEU A 71 1.28 8.85 -15.86
CA LEU A 71 0.72 8.07 -14.76
C LEU A 71 1.17 8.63 -13.39
N MET A 72 2.45 9.00 -13.25
CA MET A 72 2.97 9.60 -12.02
C MET A 72 2.38 11.00 -11.76
N ALA A 73 2.23 11.81 -12.81
CA ALA A 73 1.55 13.10 -12.73
C ALA A 73 0.07 12.92 -12.31
N PHE A 74 -0.61 11.92 -12.86
CA PHE A 74 -1.98 11.58 -12.50
C PHE A 74 -2.12 11.17 -11.03
N ILE A 75 -1.23 10.32 -10.51
CA ILE A 75 -1.19 9.97 -9.07
C ILE A 75 -0.96 11.21 -8.20
N SER A 76 -0.11 12.13 -8.65
CA SER A 76 0.18 13.38 -7.94
C SER A 76 -1.05 14.31 -7.88
N ILE A 77 -1.75 14.46 -9.00
CA ILE A 77 -3.02 15.19 -9.08
C ILE A 77 -4.07 14.52 -8.18
N TRP A 78 -4.13 13.19 -8.20
CA TRP A 78 -5.04 12.42 -7.36
C TRP A 78 -4.84 12.70 -5.87
N SER A 79 -3.59 12.79 -5.41
CA SER A 79 -3.25 13.18 -4.03
C SER A 79 -3.81 14.56 -3.65
N ILE A 80 -3.70 15.54 -4.56
CA ILE A 80 -4.23 16.89 -4.37
C ILE A 80 -5.77 16.86 -4.29
N LEU A 81 -6.41 16.08 -5.15
CA LEU A 81 -7.87 15.91 -5.15
C LEU A 81 -8.37 15.26 -3.85
N ILE A 82 -7.65 14.27 -3.32
CA ILE A 82 -7.94 13.67 -2.01
C ILE A 82 -7.96 14.76 -0.94
N TRP A 83 -6.89 15.55 -0.83
CA TRP A 83 -6.81 16.62 0.17
C TRP A 83 -7.95 17.64 0.06
N LYS A 84 -8.35 18.00 -1.16
CA LYS A 84 -9.37 19.01 -1.40
C LYS A 84 -10.79 18.53 -1.12
N TYR A 85 -11.12 17.30 -1.53
CA TYR A 85 -12.52 16.84 -1.58
C TYR A 85 -12.88 15.76 -0.55
N VAL A 86 -11.91 14.99 -0.06
CA VAL A 86 -12.20 13.92 0.90
C VAL A 86 -12.41 14.50 2.29
N ALA A 87 -13.54 14.16 2.91
CA ALA A 87 -13.82 14.52 4.29
C ALA A 87 -14.81 13.51 4.90
N VAL A 88 -14.66 13.25 6.20
CA VAL A 88 -15.62 12.49 7.00
C VAL A 88 -16.13 13.41 8.09
N THR A 89 -17.44 13.64 8.13
CA THR A 89 -18.04 14.53 9.13
C THR A 89 -19.14 13.82 9.90
N PHE A 90 -19.09 13.97 11.22
CA PHE A 90 -20.11 13.56 12.16
C PHE A 90 -20.88 14.82 12.57
N HIS A 91 -22.20 14.82 12.36
CA HIS A 91 -23.06 15.94 12.73
C HIS A 91 -24.47 15.44 13.02
N GLN A 92 -25.01 15.75 14.20
CA GLN A 92 -26.40 15.46 14.59
C GLN A 92 -26.85 14.01 14.34
N GLY A 93 -25.97 13.03 14.60
CA GLY A 93 -26.29 11.61 14.36
C GLY A 93 -26.18 11.16 12.90
N TYR A 94 -25.70 12.03 12.00
CA TYR A 94 -25.39 11.70 10.61
C TYR A 94 -23.89 11.60 10.38
N LEU A 95 -23.53 10.68 9.49
CA LEU A 95 -22.21 10.49 8.92
C LEU A 95 -22.23 11.00 7.47
N SER A 96 -21.64 12.17 7.22
CA SER A 96 -21.40 12.64 5.86
C SER A 96 -20.04 12.15 5.39
N LEU A 97 -20.06 11.39 4.30
CA LEU A 97 -18.90 10.87 3.61
C LEU A 97 -18.73 11.64 2.31
N ARG A 98 -17.73 12.51 2.26
CA ARG A 98 -17.33 13.21 1.05
C ARG A 98 -16.14 12.49 0.44
N SER A 99 -16.32 12.04 -0.80
CA SER A 99 -15.29 11.49 -1.67
C SER A 99 -15.09 12.44 -2.86
N ILE A 100 -14.08 12.18 -3.68
CA ILE A 100 -13.79 12.98 -4.88
C ILE A 100 -15.00 13.07 -5.83
N TYR A 101 -15.71 11.95 -6.03
CA TYR A 101 -16.83 11.86 -6.98
C TYR A 101 -18.21 11.76 -6.34
N SER A 102 -18.31 11.65 -5.02
CA SER A 102 -19.60 11.43 -4.37
C SER A 102 -19.66 12.04 -2.99
N ARG A 103 -20.85 12.49 -2.62
CA ARG A 103 -21.22 12.85 -1.26
C ARG A 103 -22.34 11.92 -0.83
N ARG A 104 -22.19 11.26 0.31
CA ARG A 104 -23.20 10.37 0.87
C ARG A 104 -23.43 10.75 2.31
N GLU A 105 -24.67 10.73 2.74
CA GLU A 105 -25.05 10.99 4.13
C GLU A 105 -25.77 9.75 4.64
N LEU A 106 -25.28 9.19 5.74
CA LEU A 106 -25.86 8.00 6.36
C LEU A 106 -26.26 8.37 7.78
N LYS A 107 -27.47 8.01 8.18
CA LYS A 107 -27.88 8.11 9.58
C LYS A 107 -27.18 7.02 10.37
N LEU A 108 -26.47 7.39 11.44
CA LEU A 108 -25.67 6.47 12.24
C LEU A 108 -26.53 5.37 12.89
N SER A 109 -27.77 5.67 13.25
CA SER A 109 -28.70 4.71 13.86
C SER A 109 -29.19 3.63 12.88
N GLU A 110 -29.11 3.87 11.57
CA GLU A 110 -29.62 2.97 10.54
C GLU A 110 -28.53 2.08 9.94
N ILE A 111 -27.29 2.18 10.44
CA ILE A 111 -26.20 1.33 9.94
C ILE A 111 -26.42 -0.11 10.41
N LYS A 112 -26.63 -1.00 9.43
CA LYS A 112 -26.89 -2.43 9.67
C LYS A 112 -25.65 -3.31 9.59
N VAL A 113 -24.63 -2.87 8.84
CA VAL A 113 -23.38 -3.63 8.70
C VAL A 113 -22.19 -2.68 8.70
N VAL A 114 -21.18 -3.02 9.51
CA VAL A 114 -19.87 -2.40 9.52
C VAL A 114 -18.85 -3.45 9.09
N HIS A 115 -18.39 -3.35 7.84
CA HIS A 115 -17.43 -4.28 7.28
C HIS A 115 -16.02 -3.70 7.29
N TRP A 116 -15.11 -4.40 7.96
CA TRP A 116 -13.72 -4.04 8.12
C TRP A 116 -12.88 -4.64 6.99
N SER A 117 -12.33 -3.80 6.11
CA SER A 117 -11.58 -4.24 4.93
C SER A 117 -10.10 -3.91 5.05
N LEU A 118 -9.24 -4.84 4.65
CA LEU A 118 -7.78 -4.64 4.59
C LEU A 118 -7.33 -3.81 3.37
N PHE A 119 -8.26 -3.46 2.48
CA PHE A 119 -7.93 -2.75 1.25
C PHE A 119 -7.30 -1.38 1.54
N SER A 120 -6.24 -1.03 0.79
CA SER A 120 -5.59 0.30 0.83
C SER A 120 -5.24 0.77 2.25
N HIS A 121 -4.51 -0.04 3.02
CA HIS A 121 -4.11 0.26 4.40
C HIS A 121 -5.29 0.43 5.39
N GLY A 122 -6.45 -0.12 5.05
CA GLY A 122 -7.61 -0.19 5.93
C GLY A 122 -8.78 0.65 5.44
N GLN A 123 -9.94 0.03 5.39
CA GLN A 123 -11.18 0.70 5.00
C GLN A 123 -12.34 0.24 5.86
N ILE A 124 -13.14 1.19 6.33
CA ILE A 124 -14.41 0.93 7.02
C ILE A 124 -15.53 1.08 5.98
N LYS A 125 -16.24 -0.01 5.68
CA LYS A 125 -17.41 0.03 4.80
C LYS A 125 -18.65 -0.03 5.69
N VAL A 126 -19.47 1.01 5.64
CA VAL A 126 -20.75 1.05 6.35
C VAL A 126 -21.89 0.82 5.37
N LYS A 127 -22.91 0.09 5.77
CA LYS A 127 -24.09 -0.15 4.92
C LYS A 127 -25.38 0.06 5.71
N ASN A 128 -26.31 0.72 5.06
CA ASN A 128 -27.73 0.76 5.40
C ASN A 128 -28.50 0.01 4.28
N ASP A 129 -29.82 -0.10 4.39
CA ASP A 129 -30.69 -0.78 3.42
C ASP A 129 -30.59 -0.21 2.01
N THR A 130 -30.44 1.11 1.91
CA THR A 130 -30.48 1.84 0.64
C THR A 130 -29.12 2.30 0.17
N THR A 131 -28.17 2.49 1.08
CA THR A 131 -26.91 3.17 0.80
C THR A 131 -25.72 2.48 1.45
N SER A 132 -24.58 2.57 0.78
CA SER A 132 -23.29 2.14 1.34
C SER A 132 -22.33 3.32 1.42
N GLY A 133 -21.51 3.35 2.45
CA GLY A 133 -20.45 4.31 2.66
C GLY A 133 -19.10 3.61 2.73
N ARG A 134 -18.03 4.30 2.32
CA ARG A 134 -16.66 3.80 2.46
C ARG A 134 -15.78 4.90 3.03
N ILE A 135 -15.06 4.56 4.09
CA ILE A 135 -14.06 5.42 4.72
C ILE A 135 -12.70 4.75 4.51
N ASN A 136 -11.87 5.30 3.63
CA ASN A 136 -10.49 4.81 3.47
C ASN A 136 -9.62 5.46 4.54
N LEU A 137 -9.07 4.65 5.45
CA LEU A 137 -8.29 5.12 6.58
C LEU A 137 -6.95 5.71 6.13
N TYR A 138 -6.40 5.27 5.00
CA TYR A 138 -5.15 5.78 4.46
C TYR A 138 -5.12 7.31 4.29
N TYR A 139 -6.27 7.93 4.04
CA TYR A 139 -6.34 9.37 3.82
C TYR A 139 -6.20 10.21 5.09
N PHE A 140 -6.28 9.61 6.28
CA PHE A 140 -6.33 10.34 7.55
C PHE A 140 -5.04 10.18 8.37
N SER A 141 -4.86 11.05 9.36
CA SER A 141 -3.73 10.96 10.30
C SER A 141 -3.85 9.69 11.17
N ASN A 142 -2.74 9.18 11.71
CA ASN A 142 -2.78 7.98 12.58
C ASN A 142 -3.74 8.16 13.76
N LYS A 143 -3.79 9.35 14.36
CA LYS A 143 -4.70 9.69 15.47
C LYS A 143 -6.16 9.62 15.04
N ASP A 144 -6.51 10.21 13.89
CA ASP A 144 -7.88 10.18 13.38
C ASP A 144 -8.29 8.78 12.91
N ARG A 145 -7.37 8.02 12.32
CA ARG A 145 -7.60 6.61 11.97
C ARG A 145 -7.95 5.79 13.21
N LEU A 146 -7.16 5.93 14.29
CA LEU A 146 -7.40 5.19 15.52
C LEU A 146 -8.74 5.59 16.15
N TRP A 147 -9.03 6.89 16.21
CA TRP A 147 -10.30 7.39 16.71
C TRP A 147 -11.50 6.86 15.90
N LEU A 148 -11.41 6.84 14.56
CA LEU A 148 -12.45 6.26 13.71
C LEU A 148 -12.67 4.77 14.00
N ILE A 149 -11.59 4.01 14.13
CA ILE A 149 -11.66 2.58 14.44
C ILE A 149 -12.35 2.36 15.79
N GLN A 150 -11.92 3.08 16.84
CA GLN A 150 -12.52 3.00 18.18
C GLN A 150 -14.00 3.38 18.14
N TYR A 151 -14.32 4.51 17.51
CA TYR A 151 -15.70 4.99 17.38
C TYR A 151 -16.64 3.96 16.76
N PHE A 152 -16.27 3.37 15.62
CA PHE A 152 -17.11 2.35 14.96
C PHE A 152 -17.10 1.02 15.71
N ARG A 153 -15.99 0.65 16.35
CA ARG A 153 -15.90 -0.58 17.14
C ARG A 153 -16.80 -0.53 18.37
N ASP A 154 -16.84 0.59 19.06
CA ASP A 154 -17.53 0.74 20.35
C ASP A 154 -19.02 1.08 20.16
N ARG A 155 -19.37 1.79 19.08
CA ARG A 155 -20.77 2.19 18.84
C ARG A 155 -21.66 1.05 18.34
N TYR A 156 -21.10 0.09 17.61
CA TYR A 156 -21.90 -0.94 16.95
C TYR A 156 -21.70 -2.31 17.61
N PRO A 157 -22.76 -3.11 17.78
CA PRO A 157 -22.66 -4.42 18.40
C PRO A 157 -21.85 -5.39 17.51
N HIS A 158 -21.20 -6.38 18.11
CA HIS A 158 -20.30 -7.30 17.39
C HIS A 158 -20.98 -8.08 16.27
N GLN A 159 -22.28 -8.36 16.40
CA GLN A 159 -23.07 -9.13 15.43
C GLN A 159 -23.14 -8.46 14.07
N ILE A 160 -23.05 -7.13 14.01
CA ILE A 160 -23.10 -6.38 12.75
C ILE A 160 -21.70 -6.00 12.22
N GLN A 161 -20.65 -6.39 12.92
CA GLN A 161 -19.27 -6.11 12.55
C GLN A 161 -18.66 -7.31 11.83
N GLU A 162 -18.35 -7.15 10.54
CA GLU A 162 -17.77 -8.20 9.71
C GLU A 162 -16.26 -8.04 9.56
N ASN A 163 -15.52 -9.15 9.64
CA ASN A 163 -14.07 -9.20 9.40
C ASN A 163 -13.22 -8.36 10.38
N TRP A 164 -13.78 -8.03 11.55
CA TRP A 164 -13.07 -7.34 12.62
C TRP A 164 -11.78 -8.06 13.05
N PRO A 165 -11.75 -9.38 13.31
CA PRO A 165 -10.56 -10.03 13.89
C PRO A 165 -9.32 -9.90 13.01
N LEU A 166 -9.48 -10.09 11.70
CA LEU A 166 -8.38 -9.95 10.74
C LEU A 166 -7.94 -8.50 10.59
N PHE A 167 -8.89 -7.56 10.55
CA PHE A 167 -8.60 -6.14 10.52
C PHE A 167 -7.87 -5.67 11.80
N CYS A 168 -8.26 -6.21 12.95
CA CYS A 168 -7.67 -5.93 14.24
C CYS A 168 -6.19 -6.32 14.25
N LEU A 169 -5.88 -7.55 13.83
CA LEU A 169 -4.52 -8.06 13.73
C LEU A 169 -3.63 -7.22 12.79
N LYS A 170 -4.09 -6.96 11.55
CA LYS A 170 -3.25 -6.36 10.51
C LYS A 170 -3.18 -4.84 10.56
N ILE A 171 -4.18 -4.16 11.14
CA ILE A 171 -4.34 -2.69 11.01
C ILE A 171 -4.56 -2.01 12.35
N ALA A 172 -5.61 -2.38 13.09
CA ALA A 172 -5.99 -1.64 14.30
C ALA A 172 -4.90 -1.73 15.38
N LEU A 173 -4.45 -2.93 15.71
CA LEU A 173 -3.49 -3.19 16.77
C LEU A 173 -2.11 -2.58 16.45
N PRO A 174 -1.51 -2.77 15.25
CA PRO A 174 -0.28 -2.09 14.87
C PRO A 174 -0.39 -0.56 14.94
N LEU A 175 -1.53 0.01 14.50
CA LEU A 175 -1.75 1.45 14.54
C LEU A 175 -1.78 1.99 15.97
N ARG A 176 -2.44 1.29 16.89
CA ARG A 176 -2.48 1.65 18.31
C ARG A 176 -1.09 1.56 18.94
N ASN A 177 -0.38 0.47 18.68
CA ASN A 177 0.96 0.25 19.24
C ASN A 177 1.94 1.33 18.76
N LYS A 178 1.84 1.74 17.49
CA LYS A 178 2.62 2.84 16.91
C LYS A 178 2.35 4.20 17.56
N LEU A 179 1.13 4.42 18.08
CA LEU A 179 0.74 5.67 18.77
C LEU A 179 1.01 5.65 20.27
N SER A 180 1.22 4.48 20.87
CA SER A 180 1.36 4.33 22.32
C SER A 180 2.77 4.71 22.83
N ASP A 181 3.68 5.18 21.97
CA ASP A 181 5.11 5.42 22.24
C ASP A 181 5.83 4.26 22.96
N LYS A 182 5.20 3.07 23.00
CA LYS A 182 5.83 1.88 23.56
C LYS A 182 6.90 1.45 22.56
N PRO A 183 8.17 1.36 22.97
CA PRO A 183 9.19 0.80 22.10
C PRO A 183 8.73 -0.59 21.70
N CYS A 184 8.56 -0.81 20.38
CA CYS A 184 8.29 -2.14 19.86
C CYS A 184 9.43 -3.03 20.35
N LYS A 185 9.11 -4.04 21.17
CA LYS A 185 10.15 -4.96 21.65
C LYS A 185 10.64 -5.72 20.42
N PRO A 186 11.92 -5.59 20.04
CA PRO A 186 12.43 -6.30 18.87
C PRO A 186 12.26 -7.80 19.10
N HIS A 187 11.69 -8.48 18.12
CA HIS A 187 11.69 -9.93 18.09
C HIS A 187 13.14 -10.41 17.88
N PRO A 188 13.54 -11.60 18.36
CA PRO A 188 14.91 -12.11 18.20
C PRO A 188 15.38 -12.16 16.74
N ASP A 189 14.43 -12.24 15.81
CA ASP A 189 14.63 -12.33 14.37
C ASP A 189 14.46 -10.99 13.64
N ASP A 190 14.21 -9.89 14.35
CA ASP A 190 14.01 -8.57 13.74
C ASP A 190 15.35 -7.91 13.41
N VAL A 191 15.42 -7.32 12.22
CA VAL A 191 16.56 -6.51 11.80
C VAL A 191 16.12 -5.06 11.72
N LEU A 192 16.92 -4.18 12.32
CA LEU A 192 16.70 -2.74 12.21
C LEU A 192 17.05 -2.29 10.80
N HIS A 193 16.04 -2.03 9.98
CA HIS A 193 16.24 -1.45 8.65
C HIS A 193 16.34 0.06 8.77
N THR A 194 17.55 0.60 8.61
CA THR A 194 17.77 2.04 8.66
C THR A 194 17.72 2.65 7.26
N ARG A 195 17.48 3.97 7.22
CA ARG A 195 17.58 4.75 5.98
C ARG A 195 18.98 4.69 5.36
N GLN A 196 20.02 4.48 6.17
CA GLN A 196 21.41 4.36 5.73
C GLN A 196 21.66 3.05 4.97
N ASP A 197 20.95 1.98 5.31
CA ASP A 197 21.05 0.70 4.60
C ASP A 197 20.47 0.82 3.18
N TRP A 198 19.36 1.55 3.03
CA TRP A 198 18.79 1.90 1.73
C TRP A 198 19.73 2.76 0.90
N ASP A 199 20.36 3.77 1.51
CA ASP A 199 21.35 4.60 0.82
C ASP A 199 22.52 3.76 0.31
N ARG A 200 23.05 2.86 1.15
CA ARG A 200 24.16 1.98 0.77
C ARG A 200 23.76 1.03 -0.36
N LEU A 201 22.56 0.46 -0.30
CA LEU A 201 22.03 -0.42 -1.34
C LEU A 201 21.86 0.35 -2.67
N LEU A 202 21.21 1.51 -2.63
CA LEU A 202 20.93 2.32 -3.81
C LEU A 202 22.21 2.85 -4.46
N VAL A 203 23.21 3.27 -3.68
CA VAL A 203 24.53 3.66 -4.21
C VAL A 203 25.18 2.50 -4.94
N ARG A 204 25.19 1.30 -4.35
CA ARG A 204 25.73 0.09 -5.00
C ARG A 204 24.99 -0.24 -6.29
N MET A 205 23.66 -0.24 -6.26
CA MET A 205 22.84 -0.51 -7.44
C MET A 205 23.06 0.52 -8.55
N THR A 206 23.15 1.80 -8.20
CA THR A 206 23.40 2.88 -9.17
C THR A 206 24.79 2.75 -9.79
N LEU A 207 25.80 2.39 -9.01
CA LEU A 207 27.16 2.17 -9.50
C LEU A 207 27.23 0.97 -10.45
N ILE A 208 26.60 -0.14 -10.09
CA ILE A 208 26.49 -1.32 -10.97
C ILE A 208 25.76 -0.96 -12.27
N ALA A 209 24.62 -0.26 -12.18
CA ALA A 209 23.86 0.19 -13.34
C ALA A 209 24.68 1.15 -14.24
N ALA A 210 25.51 2.01 -13.65
CA ALA A 210 26.40 2.91 -14.38
C ALA A 210 27.47 2.14 -15.15
N ILE A 211 28.12 1.16 -14.51
CA ILE A 211 29.13 0.32 -15.18
C ILE A 211 28.48 -0.43 -16.36
N ILE A 212 27.33 -1.08 -16.13
CA ILE A 212 26.60 -1.79 -17.20
C ILE A 212 26.20 -0.83 -18.32
N GLY A 213 25.71 0.37 -17.98
CA GLY A 213 25.33 1.40 -18.94
C GLY A 213 26.50 1.89 -19.79
N ILE A 214 27.66 2.13 -19.18
CA ILE A 214 28.89 2.55 -19.87
C ILE A 214 29.38 1.43 -20.80
N LEU A 215 29.50 0.20 -20.30
CA LEU A 215 29.95 -0.94 -21.10
C LEU A 215 29.01 -1.21 -22.28
N SER A 216 27.70 -1.09 -22.06
CA SER A 216 26.70 -1.27 -23.12
C SER A 216 26.73 -0.12 -24.12
N ALA A 217 26.88 1.12 -23.66
CA ALA A 217 27.01 2.29 -24.54
C ALA A 217 28.23 2.16 -25.45
N TRP A 218 29.35 1.71 -24.88
CA TRP A 218 30.59 1.44 -25.61
C TRP A 218 30.40 0.30 -26.62
N TYR A 219 29.98 -0.88 -26.16
CA TYR A 219 29.90 -2.09 -26.98
C TYR A 219 28.89 -1.96 -28.12
N PHE A 220 27.73 -1.35 -27.86
CA PHE A 220 26.68 -1.18 -28.87
C PHE A 220 26.73 0.18 -29.59
N SER A 221 27.66 1.07 -29.24
CA SER A 221 27.77 2.43 -29.78
C SER A 221 26.46 3.25 -29.71
N ARG A 222 25.67 3.04 -28.65
CA ARG A 222 24.38 3.73 -28.44
C ARG A 222 24.42 4.51 -27.13
N PRO A 223 24.42 5.86 -27.17
CA PRO A 223 24.55 6.67 -25.95
C PRO A 223 23.34 6.54 -25.01
N GLY A 224 22.19 6.07 -25.49
CA GLY A 224 20.99 5.86 -24.66
C GLY A 224 21.20 4.90 -23.47
N PHE A 225 22.19 4.00 -23.55
CA PHE A 225 22.54 3.11 -22.42
C PHE A 225 23.12 3.87 -21.21
N LEU A 226 23.58 5.12 -21.38
CA LEU A 226 24.04 5.97 -20.27
C LEU A 226 22.89 6.41 -19.34
N LEU A 227 21.63 6.22 -19.74
CA LEU A 227 20.45 6.54 -18.93
C LEU A 227 20.10 5.46 -17.91
N PHE A 228 20.73 4.26 -17.95
CA PHE A 228 20.44 3.16 -17.01
C PHE A 228 20.50 3.55 -15.52
N PRO A 229 21.48 4.36 -15.05
CA PRO A 229 21.54 4.81 -13.66
C PRO A 229 20.32 5.61 -13.21
N LEU A 230 19.62 6.28 -14.12
CA LEU A 230 18.45 7.10 -13.78
C LEU A 230 17.34 6.26 -13.16
N VAL A 231 17.21 4.98 -13.54
CA VAL A 231 16.23 4.07 -12.91
C VAL A 231 16.58 3.83 -11.44
N SER A 232 17.84 3.55 -11.14
CA SER A 232 18.32 3.38 -9.76
C SER A 232 18.22 4.67 -8.94
N ILE A 233 18.48 5.82 -9.55
CA ILE A 233 18.29 7.14 -8.93
C ILE A 233 16.80 7.42 -8.70
N ALA A 234 15.90 7.01 -9.60
CA ALA A 234 14.46 7.13 -9.38
C ALA A 234 13.99 6.25 -8.21
N CYS A 235 14.60 5.07 -8.01
CA CYS A 235 14.36 4.26 -6.82
C CYS A 235 14.82 4.94 -5.52
N TRP A 236 15.62 6.01 -5.57
CA TRP A 236 15.96 6.81 -4.40
C TRP A 236 14.72 7.42 -3.71
N PHE A 237 13.58 7.52 -4.40
CA PHE A 237 12.33 7.95 -3.77
C PHE A 237 11.82 6.99 -2.71
N PHE A 238 12.08 5.68 -2.83
CA PHE A 238 11.71 4.71 -1.80
C PHE A 238 12.37 5.02 -0.45
N ARG A 239 13.50 5.74 -0.46
CA ARG A 239 14.18 6.25 0.74
C ARG A 239 13.31 7.20 1.59
N PHE A 240 12.30 7.84 1.00
CA PHE A 240 11.37 8.71 1.74
C PHE A 240 10.23 7.93 2.41
N SER A 241 10.01 6.67 2.00
CA SER A 241 9.03 5.80 2.63
C SER A 241 9.55 5.17 3.93
N THR A 242 10.88 5.14 4.14
CA THR A 242 11.50 4.59 5.36
C THR A 242 11.83 5.71 6.36
N PRO A 243 11.42 5.60 7.64
CA PRO A 243 11.77 6.58 8.68
C PRO A 243 13.29 6.67 8.88
N ARG A 244 13.78 7.85 9.30
CA ARG A 244 15.21 8.07 9.60
C ARG A 244 15.71 7.21 10.76
N GLU A 245 14.86 7.00 11.76
CA GLU A 245 15.15 6.22 12.98
C GLU A 245 15.20 4.71 12.71
N GLY A 246 14.79 4.29 11.52
CA GLY A 246 14.68 2.89 11.14
C GLY A 246 13.36 2.27 11.60
N GLU A 247 13.02 1.14 11.02
CA GLU A 247 11.88 0.33 11.40
C GLU A 247 12.38 -1.10 11.63
N TYR A 248 11.95 -1.72 12.74
CA TYR A 248 12.22 -3.14 12.96
C TYR A 248 11.36 -3.92 11.98
N VAL A 249 12.02 -4.61 11.07
CA VAL A 249 11.37 -5.48 10.09
C VAL A 249 11.82 -6.90 10.39
N PRO A 250 10.90 -7.89 10.33
CA PRO A 250 11.28 -9.28 10.43
C PRO A 250 12.39 -9.58 9.42
N SER A 251 13.47 -10.21 9.87
CA SER A 251 14.57 -10.51 8.95
C SER A 251 14.05 -11.39 7.81
N VAL A 252 14.45 -11.02 6.60
CA VAL A 252 14.17 -11.82 5.40
C VAL A 252 14.69 -13.26 5.55
N SER A 253 15.73 -13.45 6.37
CA SER A 253 16.30 -14.75 6.72
C SER A 253 15.44 -15.59 7.67
N ALA A 254 14.60 -14.96 8.51
CA ALA A 254 13.70 -15.68 9.42
C ALA A 254 12.38 -16.07 8.73
N ASP A 255 12.01 -15.38 7.66
CA ASP A 255 10.86 -15.77 6.85
C ASP A 255 11.20 -16.96 5.94
N ARG A 256 11.03 -18.16 6.49
CA ARG A 256 11.23 -19.43 5.80
C ARG A 256 10.37 -19.55 4.53
N ASP A 257 9.18 -18.96 4.52
CA ASP A 257 8.27 -18.98 3.37
C ASP A 257 8.79 -18.05 2.25
N PHE A 258 9.29 -16.87 2.61
CA PHE A 258 9.96 -15.98 1.66
C PHE A 258 11.21 -16.62 1.05
N ILE A 259 12.10 -17.20 1.88
CA ILE A 259 13.32 -17.88 1.38
C ILE A 259 12.95 -19.02 0.43
N ASN A 260 11.96 -19.84 0.79
CA ASN A 260 11.52 -20.95 -0.06
C ASN A 260 10.95 -20.46 -1.38
N THR A 261 10.22 -19.34 -1.37
CA THR A 261 9.69 -18.70 -2.58
C THR A 261 10.83 -18.17 -3.46
N TRP A 262 11.83 -17.51 -2.86
CA TRP A 262 13.00 -17.01 -3.59
C TRP A 262 13.83 -18.14 -4.20
N LYS A 263 14.10 -19.21 -3.43
CA LYS A 263 14.77 -20.42 -3.93
C LYS A 263 14.00 -21.02 -5.11
N PHE A 264 12.68 -21.11 -5.02
CA PHE A 264 11.87 -21.57 -6.13
C PHE A 264 12.01 -20.66 -7.35
N LEU A 265 11.90 -19.34 -7.20
CA LEU A 265 12.03 -18.40 -8.32
C LEU A 265 13.41 -18.47 -8.97
N LEU A 266 14.47 -18.63 -8.17
CA LEU A 266 15.83 -18.83 -8.66
C LEU A 266 15.93 -20.12 -9.48
N TRP A 267 15.52 -21.25 -8.92
CA TRP A 267 15.55 -22.54 -9.62
C TRP A 267 14.66 -22.57 -10.87
N TRP A 268 13.48 -21.96 -10.78
CA TRP A 268 12.56 -21.81 -11.90
C TRP A 268 13.19 -20.98 -13.02
N SER A 269 13.80 -19.85 -12.68
CA SER A 269 14.49 -18.99 -13.66
C SER A 269 15.72 -19.69 -14.26
N LEU A 270 16.49 -20.42 -13.46
CA LEU A 270 17.63 -21.21 -13.94
C LEU A 270 17.19 -22.33 -14.89
N ALA A 271 16.09 -23.03 -14.58
CA ALA A 271 15.55 -24.05 -15.47
C ALA A 271 15.14 -23.46 -16.83
N TRP A 272 14.51 -22.28 -16.82
CA TRP A 272 14.15 -21.57 -18.05
C TRP A 272 15.38 -21.05 -18.81
N LEU A 273 16.41 -20.56 -18.12
CA LEU A 273 17.67 -20.19 -18.75
C LEU A 273 18.36 -21.41 -19.39
N ALA A 274 18.36 -22.56 -18.72
CA ALA A 274 18.91 -23.79 -19.28
C ALA A 274 18.17 -24.27 -20.53
N ILE A 275 16.86 -24.04 -20.62
CA ILE A 275 16.07 -24.28 -21.83
C ILE A 275 16.39 -23.25 -22.91
N TRP A 276 16.59 -21.98 -22.54
CA TRP A 276 16.79 -20.87 -23.48
C TRP A 276 18.19 -20.82 -24.10
N ILE A 277 19.23 -21.12 -23.31
CA ILE A 277 20.65 -21.03 -23.73
C ILE A 277 20.95 -21.86 -25.00
N PRO A 278 20.51 -23.12 -25.14
CA PRO A 278 20.74 -23.90 -26.36
C PRO A 278 20.15 -23.28 -27.62
N PHE A 279 19.01 -22.58 -27.52
CA PHE A 279 18.42 -21.87 -28.64
C PHE A 279 19.12 -20.54 -28.93
N TRP A 280 19.66 -19.88 -27.90
CA TRP A 280 20.43 -18.64 -28.07
C TRP A 280 21.83 -18.88 -28.66
N LEU A 281 22.42 -20.05 -28.37
CA LEU A 281 23.71 -20.49 -28.90
C LEU A 281 23.62 -21.23 -30.23
N ASP A 282 22.45 -21.24 -30.89
CA ASP A 282 22.18 -21.99 -32.13
C ASP A 282 22.50 -23.49 -32.06
N LEU A 283 22.53 -24.08 -30.85
CA LEU A 283 22.78 -25.50 -30.62
C LEU A 283 21.59 -26.37 -31.04
N LEU A 284 20.39 -25.79 -30.98
CA LEU A 284 19.14 -26.41 -31.42
C LEU A 284 18.46 -25.46 -32.41
N SER A 285 17.87 -26.03 -33.47
CA SER A 285 17.02 -25.28 -34.38
C SER A 285 15.83 -24.71 -33.60
N ALA A 286 15.85 -23.40 -33.44
CA ALA A 286 14.87 -22.74 -32.62
C ALA A 286 13.47 -22.82 -33.27
N PRO A 287 12.44 -23.20 -32.50
CA PRO A 287 11.06 -23.19 -32.96
C PRO A 287 10.54 -21.74 -32.93
N PHE A 288 11.19 -20.83 -33.67
CA PHE A 288 10.80 -19.42 -33.71
C PHE A 288 9.55 -19.21 -34.58
N SER A 289 8.43 -19.77 -34.12
CA SER A 289 7.14 -19.15 -34.43
C SER A 289 7.06 -17.82 -33.65
N PRO A 290 6.41 -16.78 -34.19
CA PRO A 290 6.26 -15.48 -33.52
C PRO A 290 5.65 -15.53 -32.10
N GLY A 291 5.09 -16.65 -31.67
CA GLY A 291 4.47 -16.86 -30.36
C GLY A 291 5.30 -17.65 -29.33
N PHE A 292 6.46 -18.20 -29.68
CA PHE A 292 7.22 -19.06 -28.76
C PHE A 292 7.70 -18.32 -27.50
N GLY A 293 8.22 -17.09 -27.66
CA GLY A 293 8.62 -16.25 -26.53
C GLY A 293 7.45 -15.87 -25.61
N SER A 294 6.26 -15.60 -26.17
CA SER A 294 5.06 -15.31 -25.37
C SER A 294 4.57 -16.53 -24.59
N THR A 295 4.66 -17.74 -25.16
CA THR A 295 4.29 -18.98 -24.46
C THR A 295 5.21 -19.23 -23.28
N ILE A 296 6.52 -19.07 -23.47
CA ILE A 296 7.53 -19.19 -22.40
C ILE A 296 7.26 -18.19 -21.29
N ALA A 297 7.05 -16.91 -21.64
CA ALA A 297 6.73 -15.87 -20.67
C ALA A 297 5.44 -16.19 -19.90
N ALA A 298 4.41 -16.72 -20.57
CA ALA A 298 3.16 -17.11 -19.94
C ALA A 298 3.34 -18.24 -18.91
N PHE A 299 4.08 -19.30 -19.26
CA PHE A 299 4.37 -20.41 -18.32
C PHE A 299 5.25 -19.96 -17.15
N TRP A 300 6.27 -19.14 -17.40
CA TRP A 300 7.10 -18.59 -16.33
C TRP A 300 6.25 -17.77 -15.35
N THR A 301 5.38 -16.92 -15.89
CA THR A 301 4.47 -16.05 -15.14
C THR A 301 3.43 -16.86 -14.36
N ALA A 302 2.86 -17.91 -14.95
CA ALA A 302 1.93 -18.81 -14.26
C ALA A 302 2.58 -19.52 -13.06
N GLY A 303 3.84 -19.97 -13.20
CA GLY A 303 4.60 -20.54 -12.09
C GLY A 303 4.83 -19.56 -10.94
N LEU A 304 5.16 -18.30 -11.26
CA LEU A 304 5.31 -17.22 -10.28
C LEU A 304 3.98 -16.96 -9.55
N TYR A 305 2.88 -16.74 -10.28
CA TYR A 305 1.58 -16.49 -9.66
C TYR A 305 1.08 -17.67 -8.83
N GLY A 306 1.27 -18.91 -9.30
CA GLY A 306 0.90 -20.11 -8.55
C GLY A 306 1.58 -20.18 -7.19
N ARG A 307 2.87 -19.84 -7.11
CA ARG A 307 3.59 -19.77 -5.83
C ARG A 307 3.11 -18.65 -4.93
N VAL A 308 2.92 -17.45 -5.48
CA VAL A 308 2.42 -16.30 -4.72
C VAL A 308 1.05 -16.61 -4.11
N ILE A 309 0.14 -17.25 -4.86
CA ILE A 309 -1.18 -17.67 -4.35
C ILE A 309 -1.04 -18.68 -3.21
N LEU A 310 -0.15 -19.66 -3.33
CA LEU A 310 0.07 -20.66 -2.26
C LEU A 310 0.63 -20.01 -0.99
N MET A 311 1.57 -19.08 -1.12
CA MET A 311 2.11 -18.32 0.01
C MET A 311 1.00 -17.52 0.70
N TYR A 312 0.20 -16.78 -0.07
CA TYR A 312 -0.92 -16.00 0.46
C TYR A 312 -1.94 -16.85 1.21
N ARG A 313 -2.28 -18.05 0.68
CA ARG A 313 -3.20 -18.98 1.36
C ARG A 313 -2.65 -19.46 2.71
N ARG A 314 -1.35 -19.78 2.79
CA ARG A 314 -0.71 -20.21 4.04
C ARG A 314 -0.66 -19.08 5.06
N GLU A 315 -0.30 -17.88 4.63
CA GLU A 315 -0.27 -16.71 5.52
C GLU A 315 -1.67 -16.41 6.07
N SER A 316 -2.70 -16.46 5.21
CA SER A 316 -4.09 -16.27 5.63
C SER A 316 -4.55 -17.29 6.67
N GLN A 317 -4.05 -18.53 6.64
CA GLN A 317 -4.36 -19.53 7.66
C GLN A 317 -3.68 -19.21 9.00
N LYS A 318 -2.39 -18.87 8.98
CA LYS A 318 -1.64 -18.45 10.18
C LYS A 318 -2.24 -17.19 10.81
N ASP A 319 -2.70 -16.25 9.98
CA ASP A 319 -3.34 -15.04 10.45
C ASP A 319 -4.65 -15.34 11.18
N LEU A 320 -5.43 -16.31 10.70
CA LEU A 320 -6.69 -16.73 11.32
C LEU A 320 -6.48 -17.16 12.78
N GLU A 321 -5.43 -17.95 13.04
CA GLU A 321 -5.06 -18.40 14.39
C GLU A 321 -4.70 -17.22 15.30
N LYS A 322 -3.88 -16.29 14.79
CA LYS A 322 -3.42 -15.10 15.53
C LYS A 322 -4.52 -14.06 15.77
N THR A 323 -5.60 -14.08 14.99
CA THR A 323 -6.67 -13.07 15.14
C THR A 323 -7.31 -13.08 16.52
N THR A 324 -7.45 -14.25 17.15
CA THR A 324 -8.09 -14.37 18.47
C THR A 324 -7.25 -13.68 19.55
N GLU A 325 -5.93 -13.84 19.50
CA GLU A 325 -5.00 -13.18 20.42
C GLU A 325 -4.99 -11.67 20.22
N ALA A 326 -4.96 -11.22 18.96
CA ALA A 326 -4.97 -9.80 18.63
C ALA A 326 -6.26 -9.09 19.11
N VAL A 327 -7.42 -9.75 19.01
CA VAL A 327 -8.69 -9.19 19.52
C VAL A 327 -8.66 -9.08 21.05
N LYS A 328 -8.15 -10.09 21.75
CA LYS A 328 -7.99 -10.04 23.22
C LYS A 328 -7.03 -8.92 23.65
N GLU A 329 -5.92 -8.75 22.93
CA GLU A 329 -4.97 -7.65 23.18
C GLU A 329 -5.63 -6.28 22.90
N TRP A 330 -6.44 -6.19 21.85
CA TRP A 330 -7.18 -4.97 21.56
C TRP A 330 -8.12 -4.61 22.71
N GLU A 331 -8.97 -5.54 23.13
CA GLU A 331 -10.00 -5.31 24.16
C GLU A 331 -9.38 -4.98 25.52
N SER A 332 -8.29 -5.64 25.90
CA SER A 332 -7.56 -5.33 27.14
C SER A 332 -6.88 -3.95 27.15
N GLY A 333 -6.41 -3.48 25.99
CA GLY A 333 -5.74 -2.18 25.86
C GLY A 333 -6.70 -1.00 25.69
N SER A 334 -7.87 -1.19 25.07
CA SER A 334 -8.86 -0.14 24.86
C SER A 334 -9.46 0.37 26.18
N ALA A 335 -9.56 -0.50 27.19
CA ALA A 335 -9.96 -0.14 28.55
C ALA A 335 -9.02 0.90 29.22
N LYS A 336 -7.78 1.07 28.74
CA LYS A 336 -6.79 1.99 29.32
C LYS A 336 -6.66 3.33 28.60
N LEU A 337 -7.25 3.49 27.41
CA LEU A 337 -7.04 4.64 26.53
C LEU A 337 -8.25 5.59 26.44
N LEU A 338 -9.37 5.28 27.08
CA LEU A 338 -10.45 6.25 27.28
C LEU A 338 -10.02 7.23 28.38
N PRO A 339 -9.78 8.52 28.08
CA PRO A 339 -9.72 9.52 29.12
C PRO A 339 -11.13 9.63 29.70
N HIS A 340 -11.20 9.64 31.03
CA HIS A 340 -12.34 10.18 31.77
C HIS A 340 -12.43 11.70 31.49
N ASP A 341 -12.77 12.12 30.27
CA ASP A 341 -13.09 13.52 29.94
C ASP A 341 -14.53 13.85 30.39
N HIS A 342 -14.86 13.47 31.62
CA HIS A 342 -16.10 13.81 32.31
C HIS A 342 -15.84 14.03 33.80
N GLU A 343 -14.93 14.95 34.14
CA GLU A 343 -14.94 15.57 35.46
C GLU A 343 -14.62 17.07 35.35
N GLY A 344 -15.64 17.90 35.66
CA GLY A 344 -15.41 19.21 36.27
C GLY A 344 -15.18 20.42 35.36
N ALA A 345 -16.23 20.88 34.68
CA ALA A 345 -16.38 22.30 34.37
C ALA A 345 -17.72 22.81 34.93
N THR A 346 -17.85 22.73 36.26
CA THR A 346 -18.77 23.56 37.03
C THR A 346 -17.94 24.28 38.10
N ARG A 347 -17.60 25.53 37.80
CA ARG A 347 -17.67 26.66 38.73
C ARG A 347 -17.54 27.96 37.98
#